data_AF-A0A3S4IRV3-F1
#
_entry.id   AF-A0A3S4IRV3-F1
#
_cell.length_a   1.000
_cell.length_b   1.000
_cell.length_c   1.000
_cell.angle_alpha   90.00
_cell.angle_beta   90.00
_cell.angle_gamma   90.00
#
_symmetry.space_group_name_H-M   'P 1'
#
loop_
_entity.id
_entity.type
_entity.pdbx_description
1 polymer ?
#
loop_
_entity_poly.entity_id
_entity_poly.type
_entity_poly.pdbx_seq_one_letter_code
_entity_poly.pdbx_strand_id
1 'polypeptide(L)'
;MPRLNRQIRGAYACVAMIIGHGMVAFRDPHGIRPLVLGKRDVGDGRTEYMVASESVALDTLGFEFLRDVAPGEAIYITEKGQLVHAPVRG
;
A
#
# COMPACT_ATOMS: atom_id res chain seq x y z
N MET A 1 -13.43 -5.42 6.82
CA MET A 1 -12.44 -4.83 7.75
C MET A 1 -11.49 -5.86 8.36
N PRO A 2 -10.16 -5.65 8.28
CA PRO A 2 -9.13 -6.47 8.96
C PRO A 2 -9.35 -6.57 10.48
N ARG A 3 -8.93 -7.68 11.11
CA ARG A 3 -9.05 -7.89 12.57
C ARG A 3 -8.40 -6.75 13.38
N LEU A 4 -7.26 -6.26 12.91
CA LEU A 4 -6.54 -5.12 13.50
C LEU A 4 -7.41 -3.86 13.60
N ASN A 5 -8.14 -3.51 12.54
CA ASN A 5 -8.98 -2.31 12.48
C ASN A 5 -10.15 -2.35 13.48
N ARG A 6 -10.47 -3.52 14.06
CA ARG A 6 -11.46 -3.64 15.14
C ARG A 6 -10.87 -3.45 16.54
N GLN A 7 -9.56 -3.62 16.68
CA GLN A 7 -8.86 -3.59 17.97
C GLN A 7 -8.23 -2.23 18.25
N ILE A 8 -7.74 -1.54 17.22
CA ILE A 8 -7.08 -0.23 17.37
C ILE A 8 -8.02 0.88 16.89
N ARG A 9 -8.05 1.99 17.62
CA ARG A 9 -8.76 3.22 17.24
C ARG A 9 -7.76 4.36 17.15
N GLY A 10 -7.83 5.13 16.06
CA GLY A 10 -6.92 6.23 15.79
C GLY A 10 -6.68 6.42 14.29
N ALA A 11 -5.70 7.24 13.96
CA ALA A 11 -5.30 7.57 12.60
C ALA A 11 -3.95 6.91 12.28
N TYR A 12 -3.89 6.12 11.20
CA TYR A 12 -2.69 5.37 10.85
C TYR A 12 -2.58 5.10 9.35
N ALA A 13 -1.35 5.18 8.87
CA ALA A 13 -0.91 4.69 7.57
C ALA A 13 0.33 3.85 7.84
N CYS A 14 0.29 2.56 7.53
CA CYS A 14 1.32 1.61 7.93
C CYS A 14 1.86 0.86 6.72
N VAL A 15 3.15 0.55 6.77
CA VAL A 15 3.83 -0.37 5.86
C VAL A 15 4.60 -1.39 6.71
N ALA A 16 4.59 -2.66 6.31
CA ALA A 16 5.32 -3.73 6.99
C ALA A 16 5.80 -4.78 5.98
N MET A 17 6.86 -5.51 6.34
CA MET A 17 7.34 -6.66 5.58
C MET A 17 7.15 -7.94 6.39
N ILE A 18 6.78 -9.01 5.69
CA ILE A 18 6.64 -10.36 6.24
C ILE A 18 7.63 -11.25 5.50
N ILE A 19 8.62 -11.78 6.23
CA ILE A 19 9.69 -12.63 5.70
C ILE A 19 9.09 -13.84 4.98
N GLY A 20 9.48 -14.08 3.72
CA GLY A 20 9.00 -15.21 2.92
C GLY A 20 7.62 -15.00 2.29
N HIS A 21 7.08 -13.79 2.37
CA HIS A 21 5.75 -13.44 1.83
C HIS A 21 5.81 -12.17 0.97
N GLY A 22 6.20 -11.04 1.57
CA GLY A 22 6.26 -9.76 0.87
C GLY A 22 5.92 -8.55 1.74
N MET A 23 5.46 -7.47 1.10
CA MET A 23 5.16 -6.19 1.73
C MET A 23 3.64 -5.99 1.85
N VAL A 24 3.19 -5.49 3.00
CA VAL A 24 1.81 -5.03 3.21
C VAL A 24 1.77 -3.55 3.54
N ALA A 25 0.74 -2.87 3.06
CA ALA A 25 0.47 -1.48 3.40
C ALA A 25 -1.03 -1.27 3.64
N PHE A 26 -1.40 -0.51 4.67
CA PHE A 26 -2.81 -0.31 5.00
C PHE A 26 -3.08 1.03 5.67
N ARG A 27 -4.31 1.51 5.50
CA ARG A 27 -4.78 2.82 5.96
C ARG A 27 -5.93 2.66 6.95
N ASP A 28 -6.04 3.60 7.89
CA ASP A 28 -7.15 3.63 8.84
C ASP A 28 -8.52 3.72 8.13
N PRO A 29 -9.61 3.20 8.74
CA PRO A 29 -10.94 3.17 8.13
C PRO A 29 -11.52 4.54 7.76
N HIS A 30 -10.98 5.62 8.31
CA HIS A 30 -11.43 6.98 8.06
C HIS A 30 -10.53 7.73 7.08
N GLY A 31 -9.42 7.13 6.63
CA GLY A 31 -8.49 7.72 5.68
C GLY A 31 -7.77 8.96 6.20
N ILE A 32 -7.58 9.08 7.52
CA ILE A 32 -7.09 10.32 8.14
C ILE A 32 -5.62 10.58 7.77
N ARG A 33 -4.76 9.56 7.84
CA ARG A 33 -3.33 9.70 7.44
C ARG A 33 -3.16 9.42 5.96
N PRO A 34 -2.34 10.20 5.22
CA PRO A 34 -2.14 9.98 3.79
C PRO A 34 -1.30 8.73 3.53
N LEU A 35 -1.63 8.01 2.46
CA LEU A 35 -0.90 6.86 1.97
C LEU A 35 -1.20 6.69 0.48
N VAL A 36 -0.17 6.77 -0.35
CA VAL A 36 -0.27 6.64 -1.81
C VAL A 36 0.43 5.37 -2.29
N LEU A 37 -0.04 4.83 -3.41
CA LEU A 37 0.55 3.69 -4.11
C LEU A 37 1.10 4.18 -5.46
N GLY A 38 2.32 3.75 -5.80
CA GLY A 38 2.92 3.92 -7.11
C GLY A 38 3.48 2.61 -7.65
N LYS A 39 3.77 2.62 -8.95
CA LYS A 39 4.46 1.51 -9.64
C LYS A 39 5.58 2.02 -10.54
N ARG A 40 6.49 1.13 -10.89
CA ARG A 40 7.47 1.35 -11.95
C ARG A 40 7.66 0.07 -12.72
N ASP A 41 7.36 0.11 -14.02
CA ASP A 41 7.64 -1.01 -14.89
C ASP A 41 9.15 -1.03 -15.18
N VAL A 42 9.78 -2.17 -14.89
CA VAL A 42 11.20 -2.42 -15.15
C VAL A 42 11.33 -3.44 -16.27
N GLY A 43 12.52 -3.53 -16.87
CA GLY A 43 12.78 -4.46 -17.98
C GLY A 43 12.34 -5.90 -17.67
N ASP A 44 12.05 -6.65 -18.74
CA ASP A 44 11.66 -8.06 -18.70
C ASP A 44 10.25 -8.33 -18.14
N GLY A 45 9.34 -7.35 -18.27
CA GLY A 45 7.94 -7.49 -17.88
C GLY A 45 7.71 -7.52 -16.36
N ARG A 46 8.66 -7.00 -15.59
CA ARG A 46 8.57 -6.90 -14.12
C ARG A 46 8.02 -5.52 -13.73
N THR A 47 7.30 -5.47 -12.62
CA THR A 47 6.79 -4.22 -12.05
C THR A 47 7.24 -4.12 -10.59
N GLU A 48 7.84 -3.00 -10.24
CA GLU A 48 8.12 -2.62 -8.86
C GLU A 48 6.96 -1.79 -8.32
N TYR A 49 6.69 -1.93 -7.03
CA TYR A 49 5.64 -1.16 -6.35
C TYR A 49 6.22 -0.43 -5.15
N MET A 50 5.72 0.77 -4.90
CA MET A 50 6.11 1.60 -3.77
C MET A 50 4.88 2.20 -3.10
N VAL A 51 4.94 2.34 -1.78
CA VAL A 51 3.98 3.14 -1.03
C VAL A 51 4.69 4.28 -0.32
N ALA A 52 4.02 5.41 -0.16
CA ALA A 52 4.59 6.58 0.50
C ALA A 52 3.49 7.41 1.19
N SER A 53 3.89 8.30 2.10
CA SER A 53 2.95 9.26 2.70
C SER A 53 2.52 10.35 1.71
N GLU A 54 3.36 10.67 0.74
CA GLU A 54 3.13 11.74 -0.25
C GLU A 54 3.66 11.32 -1.63
N SER A 55 3.03 11.79 -2.71
CA SER A 55 3.38 11.44 -4.09
C SER A 55 4.78 11.92 -4.49
N VAL A 56 5.30 12.98 -3.88
CA VAL A 56 6.64 13.51 -4.17
C VAL A 56 7.76 12.47 -4.01
N ALA A 57 7.58 11.51 -3.09
CA ALA A 57 8.53 10.41 -2.91
C ALA A 57 8.52 9.44 -4.10
N LEU A 58 7.36 9.23 -4.73
CA LEU A 58 7.21 8.44 -5.95
C LEU A 58 7.88 9.18 -7.12
N ASP A 59 7.56 10.48 -7.28
CA ASP A 59 8.08 11.32 -8.35
C ASP A 59 9.62 11.38 -8.34
N THR A 60 10.20 11.57 -7.15
CA THR A 60 11.66 11.66 -6.95
C THR A 60 12.39 10.37 -7.39
N LEU A 61 11.71 9.22 -7.31
CA LEU A 61 12.28 7.91 -7.65
C LEU A 61 11.80 7.40 -9.03
N GLY A 62 11.04 8.20 -9.78
CA GLY A 62 10.53 7.82 -11.10
C GLY A 62 9.47 6.71 -11.04
N PHE A 63 8.69 6.64 -9.97
CA PHE A 63 7.50 5.80 -9.89
C PHE A 63 6.29 6.57 -10.44
N GLU A 64 5.48 5.90 -11.25
CA GLU A 64 4.17 6.39 -11.67
C GLU A 64 3.21 6.36 -10.47
N PHE A 65 2.57 7.49 -10.19
CA PHE A 65 1.47 7.54 -9.23
C PHE A 65 0.27 6.74 -9.75
N LEU A 66 -0.17 5.74 -8.98
CA LEU A 66 -1.36 4.95 -9.31
C LEU A 66 -2.62 5.55 -8.71
N ARG A 67 -2.64 5.69 -7.37
CA ARG A 67 -3.77 6.22 -6.59
C ARG A 67 -3.43 6.32 -5.12
N ASP A 68 -4.29 7.01 -4.37
CA ASP A 68 -4.38 6.85 -2.92
C ASP A 68 -4.78 5.43 -2.51
N VAL A 69 -4.25 4.98 -1.38
CA VAL A 69 -4.76 3.80 -0.66
C VAL A 69 -6.08 4.20 0.01
N ALA A 70 -7.14 3.44 -0.24
CA ALA A 70 -8.48 3.77 0.20
C ALA A 70 -8.63 3.61 1.73
N PRO A 71 -9.58 4.32 2.37
CA PRO A 71 -9.86 4.16 3.80
C PRO A 71 -10.13 2.69 4.17
N GLY A 72 -9.38 2.16 5.12
CA GLY A 72 -9.49 0.77 5.58
C GLY A 72 -8.98 -0.30 4.61
N GLU A 73 -8.42 0.09 3.46
CA GLU A 73 -7.82 -0.83 2.50
C GLU A 73 -6.51 -1.40 3.03
N ALA A 74 -6.25 -2.66 2.64
CA ALA A 74 -4.93 -3.27 2.74
C ALA A 74 -4.45 -3.71 1.36
N ILE A 75 -3.20 -3.36 1.06
CA ILE A 75 -2.44 -3.75 -0.11
C ILE A 75 -1.42 -4.79 0.33
N TYR A 76 -1.23 -5.81 -0.51
CA TYR A 76 -0.20 -6.82 -0.36
C TYR A 76 0.56 -6.97 -1.68
N ILE A 77 1.88 -6.86 -1.63
CA ILE A 77 2.77 -7.08 -2.76
C ILE A 77 3.64 -8.28 -2.43
N THR A 78 3.51 -9.35 -3.20
CA THR A 78 4.28 -10.58 -2.98
C THR A 78 5.77 -10.38 -3.32
N GLU A 79 6.65 -11.24 -2.82
CA GLU A 79 8.07 -11.29 -3.22
C GLU A 79 8.26 -11.50 -4.74
N LYS A 80 7.23 -11.97 -5.45
CA LYS A 80 7.22 -12.15 -6.91
C LYS A 80 6.73 -10.91 -7.67
N GLY A 81 6.46 -9.80 -6.97
CA GLY A 81 5.99 -8.55 -7.58
C GLY A 81 4.52 -8.56 -7.99
N GLN A 82 3.68 -9.42 -7.39
CA GLN A 82 2.24 -9.40 -7.65
C GLN A 82 1.51 -8.52 -6.65
N LEU A 83 0.74 -7.54 -7.15
CA LEU A 83 -0.12 -6.68 -6.36
C LEU A 83 -1.48 -7.35 -6.10
N VAL A 84 -1.85 -7.46 -4.83
CA VAL A 84 -3.14 -7.94 -4.34
C VAL A 84 -3.75 -6.87 -3.45
N HIS A 85 -5.04 -6.58 -3.64
CA HIS A 85 -5.79 -5.65 -2.79
C HIS A 85 -6.94 -6.39 -2.09
N ALA A 86 -7.10 -6.16 -0.79
CA ALA A 86 -8.23 -6.68 -0.04
C ALA A 86 -9.40 -5.67 -0.10
N PRO A 87 -10.61 -6.09 -0.54
CA PRO A 87 -11.72 -5.17 -0.65
C PRO A 87 -12.14 -4.60 0.71
N VAL A 88 -12.42 -3.30 0.73
CA VAL A 88 -13.01 -2.60 1.88
C VAL A 88 -14.45 -3.06 2.02
N ARG A 89 -14.69 -4.13 2.80
CA ARG A 89 -16.04 -4.46 3.26
C ARG A 89 -16.46 -3.38 4.26
N GLY A 90 -17.35 -2.50 3.81
CA GLY A 90 -18.10 -1.54 4.63
C GLY A 90 -18.92 -2.23 5.71
#